data_AF-A0A4Q3T5E4-F1
#
_entry.id   AF-A0A4Q3T5E4-F1
#
_cell.length_a   1.000
_cell.length_b   1.000
_cell.length_c   1.000
_cell.angle_alpha   90.00
_cell.angle_beta   90.00
_cell.angle_gamma   90.00
#
_symmetry.space_group_name_H-M   'P 1'
#
loop_
_entity.id
_entity.type
_entity.pdbx_description
1 polymer ?
#
loop_
_entity_poly.entity_id
_entity_poly.type
_entity_poly.pdbx_seq_one_letter_code
_entity_poly.pdbx_strand_id
1 'polypeptide(L)'
;MNTYDLARGLHILAVIAWMAGLLFLPRLYAYDAEQQSKSEPLKSEMQGLLRLWQTRLLRIILNPAMILAWVFGLWLIHIDVSARGAGFL
;
A
#
# COMPACT_ATOMS: atom_id res chain seq x y z
N MET A 1 -12.14 18.22 -18.71
CA MET A 1 -11.37 17.05 -18.23
C MET A 1 -12.29 15.86 -18.24
N ASN A 2 -11.89 14.77 -18.89
CA ASN A 2 -12.71 13.58 -19.02
C ASN A 2 -12.71 12.83 -17.68
N THR A 3 -13.85 12.28 -17.25
CA THR A 3 -13.96 11.52 -15.99
C THR A 3 -13.01 10.32 -15.95
N TYR A 4 -12.69 9.77 -17.13
CA TYR A 4 -11.68 8.74 -17.33
C TYR A 4 -10.27 9.17 -16.89
N ASP A 5 -9.83 10.38 -17.26
CA ASP A 5 -8.48 10.87 -16.92
C ASP A 5 -8.35 11.11 -15.41
N LEU A 6 -9.43 11.58 -14.78
CA LEU A 6 -9.47 11.79 -13.33
C LEU A 6 -9.43 10.45 -12.58
N ALA A 7 -10.22 9.46 -13.02
CA ALA A 7 -10.18 8.10 -12.44
C ALA A 7 -8.80 7.44 -12.64
N ARG A 8 -8.19 7.59 -13.82
CA ARG A 8 -6.84 7.11 -14.12
C ARG A 8 -5.80 7.76 -13.20
N GLY A 9 -5.86 9.08 -13.02
CA GLY A 9 -4.95 9.80 -12.13
C GLY A 9 -5.06 9.35 -10.67
N LEU A 10 -6.28 9.24 -10.15
CA LEU A 10 -6.52 8.76 -8.78
C LEU A 10 -6.07 7.31 -8.58
N HIS A 11 -6.29 6.43 -9.57
CA HIS A 11 -5.80 5.05 -9.52
C HIS A 11 -4.28 4.99 -9.43
N ILE A 12 -3.57 5.72 -10.30
CA ILE A 12 -2.10 5.75 -10.32
C ILE A 12 -1.56 6.27 -9.00
N LEU A 13 -2.15 7.34 -8.44
CA LEU A 13 -1.75 7.87 -7.13
C LEU A 13 -1.95 6.84 -6.01
N ALA A 14 -3.08 6.13 -6.00
CA ALA A 14 -3.37 5.07 -5.03
C ALA A 14 -2.38 3.90 -5.15
N VAL A 15 -2.05 3.48 -6.38
CA VAL A 15 -1.06 2.41 -6.63
C VAL A 15 0.34 2.83 -6.20
N ILE A 16 0.76 4.06 -6.49
CA ILE A 16 2.07 4.58 -6.06
C ILE A 16 2.13 4.62 -4.52
N ALA A 17 1.09 5.11 -3.86
CA ALA A 17 1.02 5.12 -2.40
C ALA A 17 1.09 3.69 -1.81
N TRP A 18 0.42 2.73 -2.46
CA TRP A 18 0.46 1.32 -2.06
C TRP A 18 1.86 0.71 -2.23
N MET A 19 2.50 0.93 -3.39
CA MET A 19 3.87 0.48 -3.67
C MET A 19 4.89 1.10 -2.70
N ALA A 20 4.78 2.39 -2.42
CA ALA A 20 5.64 3.07 -1.47
C ALA A 20 5.51 2.47 -0.05
N GLY A 21 4.29 2.15 0.37
CA GLY A 21 4.07 1.48 1.65
C GLY A 21 4.66 0.07 1.72
N LEU A 22 4.58 -0.72 0.64
CA LEU A 22 5.18 -2.05 0.56
C LEU A 22 6.71 -1.98 0.63
N LEU A 23 7.34 -1.00 -0.02
CA LEU A 23 8.79 -0.82 0.00
C LEU A 23 9.33 -0.36 1.36
N PHE A 24 8.49 0.23 2.21
CA PHE A 24 8.89 0.69 3.54
C PHE A 24 8.98 -0.46 4.57
N LEU A 25 8.21 -1.54 4.37
CA LEU A 25 8.18 -2.70 5.28
C LEU A 25 9.51 -3.47 5.38
N PRO A 26 10.19 -3.84 4.28
CA PRO A 26 11.47 -4.57 4.30
C PRO A 26 12.52 -3.88 5.17
N ARG A 27 12.58 -2.55 5.10
CA ARG A 27 13.50 -1.75 5.91
C ARG A 27 13.21 -1.89 7.40
N LEU A 28 11.93 -1.88 7.78
CA LEU A 28 11.52 -2.05 9.16
C LEU A 28 11.87 -3.47 9.68
N TYR A 29 11.71 -4.49 8.85
CA TYR A 29 12.09 -5.86 9.18
C TYR A 29 13.60 -6.06 9.31
N ALA A 30 14.40 -5.37 8.50
CA ALA A 30 15.86 -5.38 8.64
C ALA A 30 16.29 -4.81 10.01
N TYR A 31 15.70 -3.70 10.45
CA TYR A 31 15.98 -3.14 11.78
C TYR A 31 15.53 -4.06 12.92
N ASP A 32 14.43 -4.80 12.75
CA ASP A 32 13.99 -5.79 13.74
C ASP A 32 14.99 -6.96 13.84
N ALA A 33 15.51 -7.43 12.70
CA ALA A 33 16.56 -8.46 12.67
C ALA A 33 17.88 -7.98 13.31
N GLU A 34 18.30 -6.73 13.10
CA GLU A 34 19.47 -6.14 13.75
C GLU A 34 19.31 -5.98 15.26
N GLN A 35 18.08 -5.76 15.76
CA GLN A 35 17.82 -5.69 17.20
C GLN A 35 17.81 -7.05 17.88
N GLN A 36 17.55 -8.14 17.14
CA GLN A 36 17.56 -9.49 17.71
C GLN A 36 18.92 -9.90 18.30
N SER A 37 20.02 -9.31 17.83
CA SER A 37 21.38 -9.59 18.32
C SER A 37 21.79 -8.77 19.56
N LYS A 38 20.94 -7.87 20.06
CA LYS A 38 21.23 -7.06 21.26
C LYS A 38 20.79 -7.73 22.56
N SER A 39 21.47 -7.41 23.66
CA SER A 39 21.19 -7.90 25.02
C SER A 39 19.92 -7.29 25.61
N GLU A 40 19.20 -8.05 26.44
CA GLU A 40 18.08 -7.54 27.25
C GLU A 40 18.56 -6.49 28.28
N PRO A 41 17.74 -5.49 28.66
CA PRO A 41 16.29 -5.33 28.41
C PRO A 41 15.93 -4.45 27.19
N LEU A 42 16.90 -3.72 26.62
CA LEU A 42 16.68 -2.71 25.57
C LEU A 42 16.06 -3.30 24.29
N LYS A 43 16.33 -4.58 24.03
CA LYS A 43 15.79 -5.34 22.90
C LYS A 43 14.26 -5.39 22.90
N SER A 44 13.62 -5.74 24.03
CA SER A 44 12.17 -5.99 24.05
C SER A 44 11.35 -4.72 23.84
N GLU A 45 11.81 -3.59 24.41
CA GLU A 45 11.12 -2.30 24.27
C GLU A 45 11.20 -1.77 22.84
N MET A 46 12.39 -1.80 22.23
CA MET A 46 12.56 -1.29 20.87
C MET A 46 11.82 -2.15 19.84
N GLN A 47 11.81 -3.48 20.00
CA GLN A 47 11.05 -4.38 19.11
C GLN A 47 9.54 -4.17 19.24
N GLY A 48 9.04 -3.95 20.46
CA GLY A 48 7.64 -3.60 20.71
C GLY A 48 7.22 -2.32 19.97
N LEU A 49 8.06 -1.29 20.02
CA LEU A 49 7.85 -0.04 19.28
C LEU A 49 7.88 -0.28 17.77
N LEU A 50 8.90 -0.95 17.23
CA LEU A 50 9.00 -1.22 15.78
C LEU A 50 7.77 -1.97 15.26
N ARG A 51 7.31 -2.99 16.00
CA ARG A 51 6.16 -3.81 15.61
C ARG A 51 4.85 -3.02 15.66
N LEU A 52 4.72 -2.08 16.61
CA LEU A 52 3.60 -1.14 16.66
C LEU A 52 3.60 -0.22 15.43
N TRP A 53 4.75 0.37 15.09
CA TRP A 53 4.90 1.21 13.90
C TRP A 53 4.59 0.45 12.61
N GLN A 54 5.04 -0.80 12.50
CA GLN A 54 4.75 -1.66 11.36
C GLN A 54 3.25 -1.93 11.19
N THR A 55 2.58 -2.26 12.30
CA THR A 55 1.15 -2.55 12.30
C THR A 55 0.33 -1.32 11.93
N ARG A 56 0.72 -0.15 12.45
CA ARG A 56 0.11 1.14 12.10
C ARG A 56 0.31 1.45 10.63
N LEU A 57 1.52 1.30 10.10
CA LEU A 57 1.83 1.52 8.69
C LEU A 57 0.96 0.64 7.78
N LEU A 58 0.88 -0.66 8.09
CA LEU A 58 0.06 -1.61 7.34
C LEU A 58 -1.43 -1.27 7.38
N ARG A 59 -1.99 -1.03 8.58
CA ARG A 59 -3.42 -0.77 8.72
C ARG A 59 -3.84 0.61 8.21
N ILE A 60 -3.02 1.63 8.40
CA ILE A 60 -3.40 3.03 8.15
C ILE A 60 -3.00 3.49 6.75
N ILE A 61 -1.88 3.03 6.22
CA ILE A 61 -1.41 3.45 4.89
C ILE A 61 -1.68 2.35 3.86
N LEU A 62 -1.19 1.13 4.12
CA LEU A 62 -1.17 0.08 3.10
C LEU A 62 -2.57 -0.43 2.74
N ASN A 63 -3.37 -0.80 3.74
CA ASN A 63 -4.69 -1.35 3.54
C ASN A 63 -5.64 -0.38 2.81
N PRO A 64 -5.79 0.89 3.22
CA PRO A 64 -6.66 1.81 2.48
C PRO A 64 -6.11 2.14 1.09
N ALA A 65 -4.78 2.27 0.93
CA ALA A 65 -4.20 2.48 -0.40
C ALA A 65 -4.47 1.31 -1.35
N MET A 66 -4.37 0.07 -0.85
CA MET A 66 -4.72 -1.14 -1.61
C MET A 66 -6.20 -1.13 -2.02
N ILE A 67 -7.11 -0.85 -1.10
CA ILE A 67 -8.55 -0.79 -1.38
C ILE A 67 -8.85 0.27 -2.43
N LEU A 68 -8.29 1.48 -2.28
CA LEU A 68 -8.48 2.57 -3.24
C LEU A 68 -7.92 2.20 -4.63
N ALA A 69 -6.74 1.59 -4.69
CA ALA A 69 -6.15 1.15 -5.94
C ALA A 69 -7.06 0.14 -6.66
N TRP A 70 -7.58 -0.87 -5.95
CA TRP A 70 -8.50 -1.84 -6.53
C TRP A 70 -9.83 -1.22 -6.96
N VAL A 71 -10.43 -0.36 -6.14
CA VAL A 71 -11.71 0.29 -6.45
C VAL A 71 -11.59 1.16 -7.70
N PHE A 72 -10.56 2.01 -7.79
CA PHE A 72 -10.36 2.84 -8.98
C PHE A 72 -9.94 2.03 -10.21
N GLY A 73 -9.22 0.92 -10.03
CA GLY A 73 -8.85 0.02 -11.12
C GLY A 73 -10.06 -0.69 -11.72
N LEU A 74 -10.94 -1.24 -10.88
CA LEU A 74 -12.19 -1.86 -11.31
C LEU A 74 -13.14 -0.85 -11.94
N TRP A 75 -13.20 0.37 -11.40
CA TRP A 75 -13.98 1.46 -11.98
C TRP A 75 -13.50 1.81 -13.40
N LEU A 76 -12.18 1.88 -13.62
CA LEU A 76 -11.61 2.11 -14.95
C LEU A 76 -11.96 1.00 -15.93
N ILE A 77 -11.88 -0.27 -15.51
CA ILE A 77 -12.27 -1.40 -16.33
C ILE A 77 -13.75 -1.30 -16.71
N HIS A 78 -14.62 -0.93 -15.77
CA HIS A 78 -16.06 -0.76 -16.05
C HIS A 78 -16.33 0.39 -17.03
N ILE A 79 -15.63 1.52 -16.91
CA ILE A 79 -15.74 2.62 -17.89
C ILE A 79 -15.26 2.15 -19.27
N ASP A 80 -14.10 1.49 -19.33
CA ASP A 80 -13.50 1.10 -20.61
C ASP A 80 -14.35 0.04 -21.33
N VAL A 81 -14.88 -0.95 -20.59
CA VAL A 81 -15.82 -1.97 -21.09
C VAL A 81 -17.13 -1.33 -21.60
N SER A 82 -17.70 -0.37 -20.87
CA SER A 82 -18.95 0.28 -21.30
C SER A 82 -18.75 1.22 -22.50
N ALA A 83 -17.57 1.84 -22.62
CA ALA A 83 -17.26 2.77 -23.71
C ALA A 83 -16.81 2.07 -25.01
N ARG A 84 -16.07 0.96 -24.93
CA ARG A 84 -15.54 0.24 -26.10
C ARG A 84 -16.39 -0.97 -26.50
N GLY A 85 -17.35 -1.36 -25.66
CA GLY A 85 -18.02 -2.66 -25.77
C GLY A 85 -17.09 -3.80 -25.36
N ALA A 86 -17.65 -4.97 -25.06
CA ALA A 86 -16.92 -6.18 -24.65
C ALA A 86 -15.99 -6.79 -25.75
N GLY A 87 -15.46 -5.98 -26.67
CA GLY A 87 -14.54 -6.41 -27.73
C GLY A 87 -13.07 -6.48 -27.31
N PHE A 88 -12.76 -6.36 -26.01
CA PHE A 88 -11.41 -6.49 -25.45
C PHE A 88 -11.22 -7.74 -24.56
N LEU A 89 -12.29 -8.45 -24.19
CA LEU A 89 -12.20 -9.80 -23.61
C LEU A 89 -12.22 -10.83 -24.75
#